data_AF-A0A840ZEQ3-F1
#
_entry.id   AF-A0A840ZEQ3-F1
#
_cell.length_a   1.000
_cell.length_b   1.000
_cell.length_c   1.000
_cell.angle_alpha   90.00
_cell.angle_beta   90.00
_cell.angle_gamma   90.00
#
_symmetry.space_group_name_H-M   'P 1'
#
loop_
_entity.id
_entity.type
_entity.pdbx_description
1 polymer ?
#
loop_
_entity_poly.entity_id
_entity_poly.type
_entity_poly.pdbx_seq_one_letter_code
_entity_poly.pdbx_strand_id
1 'polypeptide(L)'
;MPGKTFTRRALLPALSAALGVLALALPAATPAHAQLQLRIGSGAFQPMPIAVADFSGDASLGTLVGSVITNNLRRSGYFTPLDKARFPENPSFDAAPNFEAWKGTGVQALVTGRVGRDAAGRLTVAFRLWDVGSGQQMTGQQYGTDVANARRTGHLVSDAVYTKITGLGPWFDSRVAFVDESGPKENRRKRLMVMDQDGANVRALTGGGDVAVVAPRYSPAGQDIAFMTQATGQQPKVQMIDLETGQRQTVGNFASMSASPRFSPDGRRLVMSVQQGGNADIVTVDLGSKAQTPITQGLAIDTSPSYAPDGSQIVFESDRGGSQQVYVMGADGSNPRRISFGEGSASQPAWSPRGDLIAFTRQRKGGFAICVMKPDGSGERVLTEGFHNESPTFAPNGQYVMFFRDPGGQGGGKLYMVDITGKVEHPVPTPSYASDPTWSPLLAGR
;
A
#
# COMPACT_ATOMS: atom_id res chain seq x y z
N MET A 1 -6.84 95.59 30.10
CA MET A 1 -6.15 96.11 31.31
C MET A 1 -5.16 95.06 31.81
N PRO A 2 -3.99 95.47 32.34
CA PRO A 2 -2.73 94.75 32.20
C PRO A 2 -2.16 94.23 33.53
N GLY A 3 -1.12 93.39 33.45
CA GLY A 3 -0.23 93.05 34.58
C GLY A 3 0.67 91.86 34.24
N LYS A 4 1.72 92.05 33.42
CA LYS A 4 3.14 92.18 33.82
C LYS A 4 3.66 91.02 34.68
N THR A 5 4.61 90.24 34.16
CA THR A 5 6.06 90.39 34.48
C THR A 5 6.91 89.39 33.67
N PHE A 6 7.98 89.90 33.06
CA PHE A 6 9.12 89.16 32.51
C PHE A 6 10.20 89.01 33.59
N THR A 7 10.89 87.87 33.65
CA THR A 7 12.30 87.80 34.07
C THR A 7 13.03 86.63 33.40
N ARG A 8 14.20 86.95 32.82
CA ARG A 8 15.22 86.05 32.26
C ARG A 8 16.06 85.39 33.36
N ARG A 9 16.57 84.18 33.11
CA ARG A 9 17.93 83.63 33.44
C ARG A 9 17.98 82.16 32.96
N ALA A 10 18.78 81.80 31.96
CA ALA A 10 20.23 81.51 31.97
C ALA A 10 20.59 80.07 32.43
N LEU A 11 20.95 79.26 31.41
CA LEU A 11 22.13 78.36 31.30
C LEU A 11 22.27 77.05 32.14
N LEU A 12 22.56 75.99 31.34
CA LEU A 12 23.47 74.84 31.53
C LEU A 12 22.90 73.50 32.03
N PRO A 13 23.51 72.38 31.56
CA PRO A 13 22.84 71.10 31.34
C PRO A 13 23.09 70.12 32.49
N ALA A 14 22.16 69.18 32.68
CA ALA A 14 22.37 68.04 33.55
C ALA A 14 22.23 66.74 32.75
N LEU A 15 23.36 66.05 32.60
CA LEU A 15 23.47 64.63 32.30
C LEU A 15 22.44 63.85 33.13
N SER A 16 21.62 63.03 32.48
CA SER A 16 20.92 61.92 33.13
C SER A 16 21.28 60.64 32.40
N ALA A 17 22.05 59.80 33.08
CA ALA A 17 22.45 58.49 32.64
C ALA A 17 21.20 57.60 32.44
N ALA A 18 20.95 57.17 31.21
CA ALA A 18 19.98 56.13 30.92
C ALA A 18 20.64 54.77 31.21
N LEU A 19 20.30 54.15 32.34
CA LEU A 19 20.55 52.73 32.56
C LEU A 19 19.67 51.94 31.56
N GLY A 20 20.28 51.44 30.50
CA GLY A 20 19.66 50.46 29.62
C GLY A 20 19.56 49.11 30.32
N VAL A 21 18.36 48.71 30.74
CA VAL A 21 18.07 47.32 31.08
C VAL A 21 17.90 46.56 29.77
N LEU A 22 18.98 45.94 29.29
CA LEU A 22 18.92 44.95 28.22
C LEU A 22 18.30 43.67 28.79
N ALA A 23 16.97 43.54 28.68
CA ALA A 23 16.29 42.28 29.00
C ALA A 23 16.72 41.24 27.96
N LEU A 24 17.68 40.39 28.33
CA LEU A 24 18.00 39.15 27.61
C LEU A 24 16.76 38.26 27.66
N ALA A 25 15.96 38.29 26.58
CA ALA A 25 14.94 37.29 26.33
C ALA A 25 15.65 35.95 26.06
N LEU A 26 15.87 35.18 27.11
CA LEU A 26 16.22 33.77 26.99
C LEU A 26 15.08 33.08 26.24
N PRO A 27 15.31 32.44 25.08
CA PRO A 27 14.28 31.61 24.47
C PRO A 27 13.92 30.52 25.48
N ALA A 28 12.66 30.50 25.92
CA ALA A 28 12.15 29.41 26.73
C ALA A 28 12.33 28.12 25.93
N ALA A 29 13.23 27.25 26.39
CA ALA A 29 13.39 25.92 25.81
C ALA A 29 12.06 25.19 26.02
N THR A 30 11.27 25.05 24.96
CA THR A 30 10.12 24.13 24.98
C THR A 30 10.67 22.75 25.30
N PRO A 31 10.14 22.03 26.32
CA PRO A 31 10.59 20.68 26.58
C PRO A 31 10.41 19.86 25.30
N ALA A 32 11.52 19.34 24.78
CA ALA A 32 11.49 18.41 23.66
C ALA A 32 10.95 17.08 24.19
N HIS A 33 9.63 16.95 24.23
CA HIS A 33 8.99 15.68 24.53
C HIS A 33 9.28 14.73 23.37
N ALA A 34 9.97 13.63 23.67
CA ALA A 34 10.15 12.54 22.71
C ALA A 34 8.78 11.93 22.42
N GLN A 35 8.17 12.32 21.30
CA GLN A 35 6.92 11.76 20.83
C GLN A 35 7.11 10.28 20.46
N LEU A 36 6.18 9.43 20.86
CA LEU A 36 6.17 8.02 20.48
C LEU A 36 6.27 7.85 18.96
N GLN A 37 7.36 7.23 18.49
CA GLN A 37 7.59 6.92 17.09
C GLN A 37 8.28 5.56 16.97
N LEU A 38 7.67 4.65 16.21
CA LEU A 38 8.26 3.35 15.93
C LEU A 38 9.30 3.49 14.81
N ARG A 39 10.55 3.13 15.10
CA ARG A 39 11.61 3.06 14.08
C ARG A 39 11.67 1.66 13.49
N ILE A 40 11.32 1.52 12.22
CA ILE A 40 11.41 0.27 11.47
C ILE A 40 12.78 0.22 10.80
N GLY A 41 13.55 -0.84 11.05
CA GLY A 41 14.94 -0.95 10.56
C GLY A 41 15.52 -2.37 10.65
N SER A 42 16.79 -2.51 10.26
CA SER A 42 17.48 -3.81 10.16
C SER A 42 17.84 -4.46 11.50
N GLY A 43 17.75 -3.74 12.63
CA GLY A 43 18.01 -4.26 13.97
C GLY A 43 16.98 -5.27 14.48
N ALA A 44 17.11 -5.67 15.76
CA ALA A 44 16.15 -6.53 16.45
C ALA A 44 14.81 -5.78 16.63
N PHE A 45 13.96 -5.89 15.62
CA PHE A 45 12.64 -5.30 15.61
C PHE A 45 11.74 -6.00 16.64
N GLN A 46 11.11 -5.24 17.52
CA GLN A 46 10.08 -5.72 18.44
C GLN A 46 8.78 -4.99 18.14
N PRO A 47 7.68 -5.71 17.82
CA PRO A 47 6.39 -5.07 17.58
C PRO A 47 5.93 -4.27 18.80
N MET A 48 5.41 -3.06 18.58
CA MET A 48 5.01 -2.16 19.65
C MET A 48 3.72 -2.63 20.33
N PRO A 49 3.71 -2.83 21.66
CA PRO A 49 2.48 -3.11 22.40
C PRO A 49 1.50 -1.93 22.32
N ILE A 50 0.27 -2.21 21.89
CA ILE A 50 -0.81 -1.21 21.72
C ILE A 50 -2.12 -1.75 22.27
N ALA A 51 -3.01 -0.90 22.75
CA ALA A 51 -4.37 -1.28 23.10
C ALA A 51 -5.38 -0.59 22.17
N VAL A 52 -6.47 -1.28 21.84
CA VAL A 52 -7.64 -0.72 21.15
C VAL A 52 -8.85 -0.96 22.07
N ALA A 53 -9.28 0.09 22.77
CA ALA A 53 -10.41 0.05 23.66
C ALA A 53 -11.73 -0.19 22.89
N ASP A 54 -12.78 -0.57 23.62
CA ASP A 54 -14.09 -0.71 23.00
C ASP A 54 -14.62 0.67 22.60
N PHE A 55 -15.08 0.78 21.36
CA PHE A 55 -15.67 2.01 20.87
C PHE A 55 -17.05 2.17 21.54
N SER A 56 -17.19 3.25 22.32
CA SER A 56 -18.43 3.61 23.01
C SER A 56 -19.57 3.94 22.03
N GLY A 57 -20.83 3.88 22.49
CA GLY A 57 -22.01 4.17 21.66
C GLY A 57 -22.70 2.90 21.15
N ASP A 58 -22.85 2.75 19.84
CA ASP A 58 -23.47 1.55 19.24
C ASP A 58 -22.55 0.34 19.40
N ALA A 59 -22.95 -0.62 20.23
CA ALA A 59 -22.14 -1.79 20.59
C ALA A 59 -21.78 -2.68 19.38
N SER A 60 -22.70 -2.86 18.42
CA SER A 60 -22.49 -3.73 17.26
C SER A 60 -21.47 -3.11 16.30
N LEU A 61 -21.63 -1.82 16.02
CA LEU A 61 -20.71 -1.06 15.19
C LEU A 61 -19.36 -0.88 15.90
N GLY A 62 -19.35 -0.72 17.23
CA GLY A 62 -18.15 -0.55 18.03
C GLY A 62 -17.29 -1.80 18.03
N THR A 63 -17.93 -2.97 18.13
CA THR A 63 -17.28 -4.27 18.00
C THR A 63 -16.68 -4.44 16.60
N LEU A 64 -17.43 -4.11 15.55
CA LEU A 64 -16.95 -4.20 14.18
C LEU A 64 -15.74 -3.28 13.93
N VAL A 65 -15.85 -1.99 14.22
CA VAL A 65 -14.78 -1.01 13.98
C VAL A 65 -13.54 -1.34 14.82
N GLY A 66 -13.72 -1.61 16.11
CA GLY A 66 -12.62 -1.97 17.01
C GLY A 66 -11.89 -3.25 16.60
N SER A 67 -12.62 -4.27 16.13
CA SER A 67 -12.01 -5.51 15.64
C SER A 67 -11.22 -5.30 14.34
N VAL A 68 -11.73 -4.49 13.40
CA VAL A 68 -11.00 -4.13 12.18
C VAL A 68 -9.68 -3.45 12.53
N ILE A 69 -9.70 -2.45 13.43
CA ILE A 69 -8.49 -1.74 13.87
C ILE A 69 -7.49 -2.69 14.50
N THR A 70 -7.95 -3.51 15.45
CA THR A 70 -7.12 -4.50 16.14
C THR A 70 -6.46 -5.48 15.16
N ASN A 71 -7.23 -6.00 14.21
CA ASN A 71 -6.75 -6.98 13.25
C ASN A 71 -5.78 -6.38 12.23
N ASN A 72 -6.02 -5.15 11.77
CA ASN A 72 -5.12 -4.42 10.88
C ASN A 72 -3.76 -4.17 11.53
N LEU A 73 -3.76 -3.62 12.75
CA LEU A 73 -2.53 -3.32 13.48
C LEU A 73 -1.74 -4.61 13.76
N ARG A 74 -2.42 -5.70 14.17
CA ARG A 74 -1.79 -7.02 14.35
C ARG A 74 -1.17 -7.54 13.04
N ARG A 75 -1.93 -7.54 11.95
CA ARG A 75 -1.50 -8.10 10.65
C ARG A 75 -0.35 -7.32 10.01
N SER A 76 -0.21 -6.03 10.34
CA SER A 76 0.96 -5.25 9.93
C SER A 76 2.28 -5.81 10.49
N GLY A 77 2.22 -6.63 11.54
CA GLY A 77 3.38 -7.15 12.25
C GLY A 77 4.15 -6.10 13.06
N TYR A 78 3.76 -4.82 12.98
CA TYR A 78 4.44 -3.73 13.69
C TYR A 78 3.88 -3.43 15.07
N PHE A 79 2.76 -4.05 15.40
CA PHE A 79 2.06 -3.86 16.65
C PHE A 79 1.68 -5.20 17.28
N THR A 80 1.66 -5.22 18.60
CA THR A 80 1.10 -6.31 19.40
C THR A 80 -0.12 -5.78 20.14
N PRO A 81 -1.34 -5.94 19.59
CA PRO A 81 -2.54 -5.52 20.31
C PRO A 81 -2.75 -6.35 21.58
N LEU A 82 -2.92 -5.67 22.71
CA LEU A 82 -3.20 -6.24 24.02
C LEU A 82 -4.57 -6.94 24.03
N ASP A 83 -4.64 -8.08 24.72
CA ASP A 83 -5.90 -8.78 24.96
C ASP A 83 -6.84 -7.95 25.84
N LYS A 84 -8.12 -7.84 25.45
CA LYS A 84 -9.14 -7.09 26.18
C LYS A 84 -9.34 -7.56 27.62
N ALA A 85 -9.12 -8.84 27.91
CA ALA A 85 -9.21 -9.37 29.27
C ALA A 85 -8.16 -8.78 30.22
N ARG A 86 -7.11 -8.15 29.67
CA ARG A 86 -6.03 -7.50 30.43
C ARG A 86 -6.21 -5.98 30.53
N PHE A 87 -7.33 -5.43 30.04
CA PHE A 87 -7.56 -3.99 30.10
C PHE A 87 -7.84 -3.57 31.55
N PRO A 88 -7.21 -2.50 32.06
CA PRO A 88 -7.45 -2.04 33.42
C PRO A 88 -8.79 -1.30 33.55
N GLU A 89 -9.32 -0.81 32.43
CA GLU A 89 -10.59 -0.08 32.33
C GLU A 89 -11.06 -0.06 30.87
N ASN A 90 -12.29 0.39 30.64
CA ASN A 90 -12.76 0.82 29.33
C ASN A 90 -13.03 2.34 29.35
N PRO A 91 -12.10 3.19 28.87
CA PRO A 91 -12.18 4.63 29.03
C PRO A 91 -13.40 5.22 28.30
N SER A 92 -14.08 6.18 28.94
CA SER A 92 -15.06 7.01 28.24
C SER A 92 -14.36 7.83 27.16
N PHE A 93 -14.98 7.96 25.99
CA PHE A 93 -14.41 8.74 24.90
C PHE A 93 -14.18 10.21 25.28
N ASP A 94 -15.04 10.78 26.13
CA ASP A 94 -14.99 12.19 26.50
C ASP A 94 -14.11 12.48 27.74
N ALA A 95 -13.45 11.45 28.29
CA ALA A 95 -12.55 11.56 29.44
C ALA A 95 -11.13 11.10 29.09
N ALA A 96 -10.14 11.57 29.85
CA ALA A 96 -8.79 11.04 29.77
C ALA A 96 -8.71 9.64 30.40
N PRO A 97 -8.02 8.67 29.77
CA PRO A 97 -7.74 7.37 30.38
C PRO A 97 -6.91 7.48 31.67
N ASN A 98 -7.02 6.49 32.55
CA ASN A 98 -6.12 6.28 33.67
C ASN A 98 -4.76 5.79 33.18
N PHE A 99 -3.90 6.71 32.74
CA PHE A 99 -2.61 6.37 32.12
C PHE A 99 -1.68 5.57 33.03
N GLU A 100 -1.74 5.74 34.36
CA GLU A 100 -0.93 4.95 35.28
C GLU A 100 -1.32 3.46 35.24
N ALA A 101 -2.62 3.16 35.18
CA ALA A 101 -3.09 1.78 35.04
C ALA A 101 -2.69 1.17 33.68
N TRP A 102 -2.78 1.95 32.59
CA TRP A 102 -2.36 1.52 31.26
C TRP A 102 -0.85 1.33 31.12
N LYS A 103 -0.02 2.17 31.76
CA LYS A 103 1.43 1.94 31.88
C LYS A 103 1.71 0.60 32.55
N GLY A 104 0.93 0.25 33.57
CA GLY A 104 1.00 -1.04 34.27
C GLY A 104 0.78 -2.28 33.37
N THR A 105 0.10 -2.14 32.23
CA THR A 105 -0.08 -3.25 31.27
C THR A 105 1.04 -3.37 30.25
N GLY A 106 1.97 -2.39 30.21
CA GLY A 106 3.10 -2.34 29.28
C GLY A 106 2.75 -1.88 27.86
N VAL A 107 1.54 -1.35 27.63
CA VAL A 107 1.20 -0.76 26.31
C VAL A 107 1.82 0.61 26.18
N GLN A 108 2.30 0.93 24.98
CA GLN A 108 2.91 2.24 24.69
C GLN A 108 1.90 3.20 24.07
N ALA A 109 0.88 2.68 23.39
CA ALA A 109 -0.19 3.45 22.77
C ALA A 109 -1.56 2.88 23.12
N LEU A 110 -2.57 3.76 23.14
CA LEU A 110 -3.96 3.40 23.37
C LEU A 110 -4.86 4.11 22.35
N VAL A 111 -5.70 3.34 21.66
CA VAL A 111 -6.76 3.84 20.78
C VAL A 111 -8.08 3.78 21.55
N THR A 112 -8.75 4.92 21.66
CA THR A 112 -10.11 5.04 22.20
C THR A 112 -11.05 5.57 21.13
N GLY A 113 -12.34 5.30 21.24
CA GLY A 113 -13.27 5.74 20.23
C GLY A 113 -14.74 5.76 20.64
N ARG A 114 -15.53 6.35 19.76
CA ARG A 114 -16.99 6.40 19.84
C ARG A 114 -17.56 6.14 18.46
N VAL A 115 -18.60 5.33 18.38
CA VAL A 115 -19.35 5.08 17.17
C VAL A 115 -20.85 5.19 17.42
N GLY A 116 -21.57 5.74 16.45
CA GLY A 116 -23.02 5.91 16.54
C GLY A 116 -23.60 6.29 15.21
N ARG A 117 -24.85 6.77 15.24
CA ARG A 117 -25.52 7.37 14.10
C ARG A 117 -25.87 8.83 14.40
N ASP A 118 -25.74 9.70 13.42
CA ASP A 118 -26.26 11.07 13.50
C ASP A 118 -27.79 11.09 13.35
N ALA A 119 -28.39 12.28 13.49
CA ALA A 119 -29.83 12.45 13.37
C ALA A 119 -30.39 12.07 11.99
N ALA A 120 -29.55 12.04 10.95
CA ALA A 120 -29.91 11.59 9.61
C ALA A 120 -29.68 10.09 9.40
N GLY A 121 -29.28 9.35 10.45
CA GLY A 121 -29.03 7.91 10.40
C GLY A 121 -27.66 7.53 9.82
N ARG A 122 -26.79 8.50 9.51
CA ARG A 122 -25.44 8.23 8.99
C ARG A 122 -24.51 7.80 10.11
N LEU A 123 -23.58 6.90 9.80
CA LEU A 123 -22.54 6.47 10.71
C LEU A 123 -21.65 7.65 11.10
N THR A 124 -21.34 7.76 12.39
CA THR A 124 -20.29 8.63 12.92
C THR A 124 -19.29 7.79 13.69
N VAL A 125 -17.99 7.86 13.33
CA VAL A 125 -16.91 7.20 14.08
C VAL A 125 -15.88 8.25 14.46
N ALA A 126 -15.64 8.43 15.75
CA ALA A 126 -14.57 9.27 16.27
C ALA A 126 -13.55 8.42 17.02
N PHE A 127 -12.26 8.77 16.91
CA PHE A 127 -11.20 8.11 17.64
C PHE A 127 -10.17 9.09 18.19
N ARG A 128 -9.44 8.65 19.21
CA ARG A 128 -8.24 9.31 19.74
C ARG A 128 -7.14 8.27 19.91
N LEU A 129 -5.94 8.63 19.47
CA LEU A 129 -4.70 7.89 19.74
C LEU A 129 -3.94 8.62 20.84
N TRP A 130 -3.64 7.90 21.92
CA TRP A 130 -2.91 8.39 23.06
C TRP A 130 -1.52 7.77 23.13
N ASP A 131 -0.52 8.59 23.47
CA ASP A 131 0.76 8.12 23.99
C ASP A 131 0.59 7.85 25.49
N VAL A 132 0.70 6.58 25.88
CA VAL A 132 0.46 6.14 27.27
C VAL A 132 1.56 6.62 28.22
N GLY A 133 2.79 6.80 27.72
CA GLY A 133 3.91 7.27 28.53
C GLY A 133 3.73 8.72 28.95
N SER A 134 3.37 9.59 28.01
CA SER A 134 3.21 11.04 28.24
C SER A 134 1.78 11.46 28.60
N GLY A 135 0.78 10.60 28.38
CA GLY A 135 -0.64 10.94 28.55
C GLY A 135 -1.18 11.92 27.51
N GLN A 136 -0.41 12.21 26.45
CA GLN A 136 -0.78 13.18 25.43
C GLN A 136 -1.56 12.51 24.29
N GLN A 137 -2.56 13.23 23.77
CA GLN A 137 -3.23 12.83 22.53
C GLN A 137 -2.28 13.07 21.35
N MET A 138 -1.92 12.01 20.63
CA MET A 138 -1.06 12.09 19.45
C MET A 138 -1.83 12.56 18.22
N THR A 139 -3.06 12.03 18.04
CA THR A 139 -3.98 12.39 16.95
C THR A 139 -5.40 11.96 17.31
N GLY A 140 -6.40 12.52 16.63
CA GLY A 140 -7.79 12.12 16.72
C GLY A 140 -8.59 12.72 15.57
N GLN A 141 -9.55 11.97 15.05
CA GLN A 141 -10.39 12.39 13.92
C GLN A 141 -11.81 11.85 14.09
N GLN A 142 -12.75 12.44 13.34
CA GLN A 142 -14.12 11.96 13.22
C GLN A 142 -14.48 11.78 11.74
N TYR A 143 -15.11 10.66 11.43
CA TYR A 143 -15.62 10.31 10.11
C TYR A 143 -17.15 10.26 10.15
N GLY A 144 -17.78 10.72 9.06
CA GLY A 144 -19.21 10.63 8.82
C GLY A 144 -19.49 10.00 7.46
N THR A 145 -20.26 8.91 7.40
CA THR A 145 -20.53 8.18 6.16
C THR A 145 -21.77 7.28 6.30
N ASP A 146 -22.14 6.53 5.26
CA ASP A 146 -23.17 5.50 5.33
C ASP A 146 -22.76 4.35 6.25
N VAL A 147 -23.74 3.75 6.94
CA VAL A 147 -23.51 2.62 7.86
C VAL A 147 -22.86 1.41 7.16
N ALA A 148 -23.11 1.23 5.86
CA ALA A 148 -22.46 0.20 5.05
C ALA A 148 -20.91 0.33 5.03
N ASN A 149 -20.38 1.53 5.27
CA ASN A 149 -18.95 1.82 5.28
C ASN A 149 -18.31 1.69 6.68
N ALA A 150 -18.99 1.08 7.67
CA ALA A 150 -18.45 0.92 9.03
C ALA A 150 -17.11 0.19 9.05
N ARG A 151 -16.99 -0.90 8.29
CA ARG A 151 -15.75 -1.65 8.15
C ARG A 151 -14.64 -0.79 7.52
N ARG A 152 -14.96 -0.11 6.42
CA ARG A 152 -14.05 0.82 5.74
C ARG A 152 -13.53 1.91 6.68
N THR A 153 -14.41 2.44 7.53
CA THR A 153 -14.04 3.45 8.53
C THR A 153 -13.05 2.90 9.55
N GLY A 154 -13.17 1.62 9.94
CA GLY A 154 -12.14 0.93 10.73
C GLY A 154 -10.78 0.87 10.03
N HIS A 155 -10.73 0.68 8.71
CA HIS A 155 -9.48 0.75 7.94
C HIS A 155 -8.88 2.17 7.96
N LEU A 156 -9.70 3.21 7.78
CA LEU A 156 -9.25 4.61 7.86
C LEU A 156 -8.66 4.98 9.22
N VAL A 157 -9.32 4.57 10.32
CA VAL A 157 -8.79 4.76 11.68
C VAL A 157 -7.45 4.02 11.83
N SER A 158 -7.35 2.79 11.31
CA SER A 158 -6.12 2.00 11.34
C SER A 158 -4.98 2.71 10.61
N ASP A 159 -5.28 3.27 9.44
CA ASP A 159 -4.35 4.02 8.60
C ASP A 159 -3.83 5.27 9.32
N ALA A 160 -4.72 6.02 9.98
CA ALA A 160 -4.34 7.19 10.76
C ALA A 160 -3.44 6.83 11.96
N VAL A 161 -3.76 5.75 12.69
CA VAL A 161 -2.96 5.26 13.82
C VAL A 161 -1.59 4.77 13.34
N TYR A 162 -1.57 3.90 12.32
CA TYR A 162 -0.36 3.33 11.75
C TYR A 162 0.57 4.41 11.21
N THR A 163 0.04 5.35 10.43
CA THR A 163 0.82 6.45 9.86
C THR A 163 1.41 7.32 10.96
N LYS A 164 0.61 7.65 11.99
CA LYS A 164 1.07 8.52 13.07
C LYS A 164 2.21 7.90 13.88
N ILE A 165 2.17 6.59 14.13
CA ILE A 165 3.19 5.90 14.95
C ILE A 165 4.42 5.52 14.13
N THR A 166 4.23 5.02 12.90
CA THR A 166 5.33 4.47 12.09
C THR A 166 6.00 5.51 11.19
N GLY A 167 5.30 6.59 10.86
CA GLY A 167 5.72 7.55 9.83
C GLY A 167 5.62 7.03 8.40
N LEU A 168 5.11 5.80 8.20
CA LEU A 168 4.89 5.21 6.88
C LEU A 168 3.51 5.56 6.35
N GLY A 169 3.35 5.61 5.04
CA GLY A 169 2.07 5.89 4.41
C GLY A 169 0.99 4.83 4.71
N PRO A 170 -0.29 5.19 4.57
CA PRO A 170 -1.43 4.29 4.81
C PRO A 170 -1.54 3.20 3.74
N TRP A 171 -2.22 2.09 4.07
CA TRP A 171 -2.47 0.98 3.14
C TRP A 171 -3.67 0.11 3.50
N PHE A 172 -4.30 0.27 4.67
CA PHE A 172 -5.39 -0.60 5.10
C PHE A 172 -6.69 -0.36 4.32
N ASP A 173 -7.01 0.90 3.95
CA ASP A 173 -8.14 1.24 3.08
C ASP A 173 -7.80 0.99 1.61
N SER A 174 -7.54 -0.27 1.28
CA SER A 174 -7.20 -0.75 -0.05
C SER A 174 -7.81 -2.12 -0.33
N ARG A 175 -7.80 -2.50 -1.61
CA ARG A 175 -8.32 -3.76 -2.13
C ARG A 175 -7.24 -4.56 -2.84
N VAL A 176 -7.51 -5.84 -3.00
CA VAL A 176 -6.69 -6.78 -3.77
C VAL A 176 -7.59 -7.45 -4.78
N ALA A 177 -7.12 -7.52 -6.02
CA ALA A 177 -7.70 -8.36 -7.04
C ALA A 177 -6.74 -9.50 -7.31
N PHE A 178 -7.30 -10.66 -7.56
CA PHE A 178 -6.55 -11.91 -7.65
C PHE A 178 -7.30 -12.90 -8.51
N VAL A 179 -6.60 -13.94 -8.93
CA VAL A 179 -7.19 -15.06 -9.66
C VAL A 179 -7.58 -16.12 -8.63
N ASP A 180 -8.89 -16.34 -8.46
CA ASP A 180 -9.46 -17.44 -7.68
C ASP A 180 -9.42 -18.72 -8.50
N GLU A 181 -8.96 -19.79 -7.86
CA GLU A 181 -8.65 -21.06 -8.48
C GLU A 181 -9.37 -22.21 -7.77
N SER A 182 -10.11 -23.03 -8.52
CA SER A 182 -10.88 -24.16 -7.97
C SER A 182 -10.89 -25.37 -8.89
N GLY A 183 -11.26 -26.54 -8.36
CA GLY A 183 -11.23 -27.81 -9.10
C GLY A 183 -9.88 -28.53 -9.05
N PRO A 184 -9.70 -29.64 -9.77
CA PRO A 184 -8.42 -30.35 -9.88
C PRO A 184 -7.43 -29.59 -10.79
N LYS A 185 -6.14 -29.91 -10.69
CA LYS A 185 -5.07 -29.20 -11.44
C LYS A 185 -5.24 -29.29 -12.96
N GLU A 186 -5.74 -30.42 -13.44
CA GLU A 186 -5.94 -30.75 -14.85
C GLU A 186 -7.17 -30.04 -15.45
N ASN A 187 -8.07 -29.54 -14.59
CA ASN A 187 -9.26 -28.81 -15.00
C ASN A 187 -9.52 -27.63 -14.04
N ARG A 188 -8.48 -26.81 -13.86
CA ARG A 188 -8.51 -25.68 -12.94
C ARG A 188 -9.41 -24.59 -13.50
N ARG A 189 -10.46 -24.24 -12.75
CA ARG A 189 -11.30 -23.07 -13.06
C ARG A 189 -10.67 -21.83 -12.46
N LYS A 190 -10.52 -20.79 -13.28
CA LYS A 190 -9.93 -19.50 -12.90
C LYS A 190 -10.96 -18.38 -13.02
N ARG A 191 -11.03 -17.50 -12.02
CA ARG A 191 -11.92 -16.33 -12.01
C ARG A 191 -11.20 -15.12 -11.46
N LEU A 192 -11.45 -13.94 -12.01
CA LEU A 192 -11.02 -12.70 -11.40
C LEU A 192 -11.94 -12.36 -10.23
N MET A 193 -11.35 -12.15 -9.06
CA MET A 193 -12.03 -11.71 -7.84
C MET A 193 -11.44 -10.40 -7.34
N VAL A 194 -12.19 -9.70 -6.49
CA VAL A 194 -11.68 -8.59 -5.66
C VAL A 194 -12.12 -8.78 -4.22
N MET A 195 -11.28 -8.35 -3.28
CA MET A 195 -11.51 -8.33 -1.85
C MET A 195 -10.86 -7.10 -1.21
N ASP A 196 -11.22 -6.79 0.03
CA ASP A 196 -10.41 -5.89 0.87
C ASP A 196 -9.05 -6.56 1.12
N GLN A 197 -7.99 -5.79 1.40
CA GLN A 197 -6.62 -6.35 1.57
C GLN A 197 -6.49 -7.43 2.66
N ASP A 198 -7.50 -7.60 3.50
CA ASP A 198 -7.53 -8.59 4.58
C ASP A 198 -8.45 -9.80 4.34
N GLY A 199 -8.95 -9.96 3.12
CA GLY A 199 -9.75 -11.13 2.72
C GLY A 199 -11.25 -10.99 2.93
N ALA A 200 -11.73 -9.85 3.42
CA ALA A 200 -13.17 -9.58 3.53
C ALA A 200 -13.76 -9.03 2.22
N ASN A 201 -15.10 -8.99 2.15
CA ASN A 201 -15.84 -8.41 1.04
C ASN A 201 -15.46 -9.00 -0.34
N VAL A 202 -15.18 -10.31 -0.38
CA VAL A 202 -14.82 -11.01 -1.61
C VAL A 202 -16.00 -11.00 -2.57
N ARG A 203 -15.76 -10.58 -3.83
CA ARG A 203 -16.74 -10.68 -4.92
C ARG A 203 -16.08 -11.07 -6.24
N ALA A 204 -16.82 -11.76 -7.08
CA ALA A 204 -16.40 -12.11 -8.42
C ALA A 204 -16.55 -10.92 -9.38
N LEU A 205 -15.52 -10.72 -10.20
CA LEU A 205 -15.51 -9.77 -11.32
C LEU A 205 -15.74 -10.50 -12.64
N THR A 206 -15.31 -11.77 -12.73
CA THR A 206 -15.59 -12.63 -13.88
C THR A 206 -16.44 -13.83 -13.47
N GLY A 207 -17.27 -14.30 -14.40
CA GLY A 207 -17.92 -15.60 -14.31
C GLY A 207 -16.94 -16.75 -14.61
N GLY A 208 -17.48 -17.91 -14.98
CA GLY A 208 -16.70 -19.13 -15.32
C GLY A 208 -16.64 -19.47 -16.81
N GLY A 209 -16.87 -18.49 -17.70
CA GLY A 209 -16.82 -18.70 -19.16
C GLY A 209 -15.41 -18.61 -19.76
N ASP A 210 -14.46 -18.08 -19.00
CA ASP A 210 -13.07 -17.92 -19.42
C ASP A 210 -12.28 -19.17 -18.99
N VAL A 211 -11.48 -19.73 -19.92
CA VAL A 211 -10.58 -20.86 -19.65
C VAL A 211 -9.25 -20.40 -19.05
N ALA A 212 -8.88 -19.14 -19.24
CA ALA A 212 -7.76 -18.50 -18.56
C ALA A 212 -8.10 -17.08 -18.12
N VAL A 213 -7.65 -16.73 -16.92
CA VAL A 213 -7.62 -15.37 -16.36
C VAL A 213 -6.32 -15.27 -15.59
N VAL A 214 -5.41 -14.38 -16.01
CA VAL A 214 -4.09 -14.23 -15.37
C VAL A 214 -3.61 -12.78 -15.38
N ALA A 215 -2.64 -12.50 -14.51
CA ALA A 215 -1.95 -11.21 -14.40
C ALA A 215 -2.89 -9.97 -14.35
N PRO A 216 -3.92 -9.95 -13.48
CA PRO A 216 -4.76 -8.76 -13.31
C PRO A 216 -3.96 -7.62 -12.70
N ARG A 217 -4.12 -6.40 -13.20
CA ARG A 217 -3.46 -5.17 -12.73
C ARG A 217 -4.46 -4.06 -12.53
N TYR A 218 -4.46 -3.47 -11.33
CA TYR A 218 -5.25 -2.27 -11.06
C TYR A 218 -4.73 -1.05 -11.82
N SER A 219 -5.67 -0.20 -12.23
CA SER A 219 -5.36 1.16 -12.65
C SER A 219 -4.99 2.04 -11.45
N PRO A 220 -3.88 2.80 -11.50
CA PRO A 220 -3.53 3.77 -10.47
C PRO A 220 -4.48 4.97 -10.45
N ALA A 221 -5.07 5.31 -11.61
CA ALA A 221 -5.93 6.49 -11.78
C ALA A 221 -7.43 6.18 -11.80
N GLY A 222 -7.83 4.95 -12.13
CA GLY A 222 -9.23 4.56 -12.36
C GLY A 222 -9.75 3.49 -11.41
N GLN A 223 -10.98 3.03 -11.64
CA GLN A 223 -11.59 1.84 -11.01
C GLN A 223 -11.63 0.70 -12.04
N ASP A 224 -10.50 0.49 -12.71
CA ASP A 224 -10.36 -0.51 -13.76
C ASP A 224 -9.32 -1.57 -13.38
N ILE A 225 -9.52 -2.77 -13.91
CA ILE A 225 -8.51 -3.82 -13.89
C ILE A 225 -8.25 -4.28 -15.31
N ALA A 226 -6.99 -4.24 -15.73
CA ALA A 226 -6.53 -4.87 -16.96
C ALA A 226 -6.05 -6.28 -16.65
N PHE A 227 -6.41 -7.27 -17.45
CA PHE A 227 -6.04 -8.66 -17.25
C PHE A 227 -5.95 -9.39 -18.58
N MET A 228 -5.16 -10.46 -18.65
CA MET A 228 -5.19 -11.37 -19.78
C MET A 228 -6.30 -12.39 -19.56
N THR A 229 -7.11 -12.61 -20.59
CA THR A 229 -8.14 -13.64 -20.58
C THR A 229 -8.15 -14.44 -21.88
N GLN A 230 -8.58 -15.68 -21.76
CA GLN A 230 -8.86 -16.57 -22.88
C GLN A 230 -10.23 -17.20 -22.70
N ALA A 231 -11.13 -16.97 -23.65
CA ALA A 231 -12.38 -17.72 -23.77
C ALA A 231 -12.15 -19.02 -24.56
N THR A 232 -13.00 -20.02 -24.37
CA THR A 232 -12.92 -21.30 -25.09
C THR A 232 -12.85 -21.08 -26.60
N GLY A 233 -11.82 -21.63 -27.25
CA GLY A 233 -11.61 -21.52 -28.70
C GLY A 233 -11.13 -20.15 -29.19
N GLN A 234 -10.79 -19.22 -28.30
CA GLN A 234 -10.24 -17.90 -28.66
C GLN A 234 -8.76 -17.78 -28.32
N GLN A 235 -8.08 -16.85 -28.99
CA GLN A 235 -6.72 -16.45 -28.64
C GLN A 235 -6.70 -15.65 -27.32
N PRO A 236 -5.67 -15.81 -26.46
CA PRO A 236 -5.54 -15.00 -25.25
C PRO A 236 -5.32 -13.53 -25.59
N LYS A 237 -6.03 -12.65 -24.89
CA LYS A 237 -5.99 -11.20 -25.12
C LYS A 237 -6.13 -10.40 -23.85
N VAL A 238 -5.63 -9.18 -23.87
CA VAL A 238 -5.83 -8.23 -22.78
C VAL A 238 -7.21 -7.58 -22.87
N GLN A 239 -7.95 -7.66 -21.76
CA GLN A 239 -9.19 -6.93 -21.53
C GLN A 239 -9.07 -6.03 -20.31
N MET A 240 -9.96 -5.04 -20.23
CA MET A 240 -10.21 -4.25 -19.04
C MET A 240 -11.62 -4.52 -18.54
N ILE A 241 -11.79 -4.52 -17.21
CA ILE A 241 -13.08 -4.50 -16.55
C ILE A 241 -13.18 -3.26 -15.65
N ASP A 242 -14.28 -2.53 -15.81
CA ASP A 242 -14.67 -1.44 -14.92
C ASP A 242 -15.33 -2.04 -13.65
N LEU A 243 -14.86 -1.63 -12.47
CA LEU A 243 -15.26 -2.23 -11.20
C LEU A 243 -16.60 -1.74 -10.67
N GLU A 244 -17.09 -0.61 -11.18
CA GLU A 244 -18.37 -0.01 -10.79
C GLU A 244 -19.51 -0.62 -11.60
N THR A 245 -19.33 -0.68 -12.92
CA THR A 245 -20.34 -1.14 -13.89
C THR A 245 -20.20 -2.62 -14.23
N GLY A 246 -19.04 -3.23 -14.02
CA GLY A 246 -18.72 -4.59 -14.45
C GLY A 246 -18.52 -4.72 -15.98
N GLN A 247 -18.51 -3.62 -16.71
CA GLN A 247 -18.37 -3.63 -18.17
C GLN A 247 -16.97 -4.06 -18.58
N ARG A 248 -16.89 -4.94 -19.58
CA ARG A 248 -15.62 -5.41 -20.15
C ARG A 248 -15.36 -4.77 -21.50
N GLN A 249 -14.11 -4.37 -21.74
CA GLN A 249 -13.65 -3.89 -23.03
C GLN A 249 -12.32 -4.53 -23.42
N THR A 250 -12.14 -4.78 -24.72
CA THR A 250 -10.85 -5.21 -25.24
C THR A 250 -9.93 -4.00 -25.39
N VAL A 251 -8.67 -4.13 -24.97
CA VAL A 251 -7.71 -3.01 -24.95
C VAL A 251 -7.24 -2.62 -26.35
N GLY A 252 -7.08 -3.60 -27.23
CA GLY A 252 -6.67 -3.39 -28.62
C GLY A 252 -6.90 -4.64 -29.45
N ASN A 253 -6.90 -4.50 -30.77
CA ASN A 253 -6.96 -5.63 -31.67
C ASN A 253 -5.53 -6.04 -32.05
N PHE A 254 -5.08 -7.19 -31.53
CA PHE A 254 -3.76 -7.76 -31.81
C PHE A 254 -3.95 -9.03 -32.63
N ALA A 255 -3.14 -9.19 -33.68
CA ALA A 255 -3.17 -10.38 -34.52
C ALA A 255 -2.70 -11.65 -33.78
N SER A 256 -1.99 -11.47 -32.66
CA SER A 256 -1.37 -12.52 -31.86
C SER A 256 -1.67 -12.33 -30.36
N MET A 257 -1.17 -13.24 -29.53
CA MET A 257 -1.37 -13.24 -28.09
C MET A 257 -0.87 -11.93 -27.45
N SER A 258 -1.64 -11.41 -26.50
CA SER A 258 -1.24 -10.29 -25.64
C SER A 258 -1.39 -10.64 -24.16
N ALA A 259 -0.42 -10.20 -23.35
CA ALA A 259 -0.35 -10.55 -21.93
C ALA A 259 0.37 -9.48 -21.08
N SER A 260 0.33 -9.70 -19.75
CA SER A 260 1.02 -8.89 -18.72
C SER A 260 0.84 -7.37 -18.88
N PRO A 261 -0.42 -6.87 -18.92
CA PRO A 261 -0.66 -5.43 -19.03
C PRO A 261 -0.19 -4.70 -17.76
N ARG A 262 0.15 -3.40 -17.85
CA ARG A 262 0.29 -2.47 -16.70
C ARG A 262 -0.14 -1.09 -17.14
N PHE A 263 -0.87 -0.37 -16.29
CA PHE A 263 -1.24 1.02 -16.55
C PHE A 263 -0.04 1.95 -16.38
N SER A 264 0.00 2.99 -17.22
CA SER A 264 0.79 4.19 -16.92
C SER A 264 0.29 4.84 -15.63
N PRO A 265 1.13 5.59 -14.89
CA PRO A 265 0.73 6.22 -13.63
C PRO A 265 -0.49 7.16 -13.75
N ASP A 266 -0.64 7.82 -14.90
CA ASP A 266 -1.78 8.69 -15.22
C ASP A 266 -3.03 7.91 -15.69
N GLY A 267 -2.93 6.58 -15.84
CA GLY A 267 -3.99 5.69 -16.30
C GLY A 267 -4.42 5.85 -17.76
N ARG A 268 -3.70 6.64 -18.58
CA ARG A 268 -4.09 6.89 -19.97
C ARG A 268 -3.59 5.84 -20.95
N ARG A 269 -2.58 5.07 -20.57
CA ARG A 269 -1.95 4.06 -21.42
C ARG A 269 -1.81 2.73 -20.70
N LEU A 270 -1.73 1.66 -21.47
CA LEU A 270 -1.26 0.35 -21.02
C LEU A 270 0.07 0.03 -21.69
N VAL A 271 1.03 -0.49 -20.93
CA VAL A 271 2.19 -1.20 -21.48
C VAL A 271 1.94 -2.70 -21.32
N MET A 272 2.28 -3.49 -22.33
CA MET A 272 1.96 -4.92 -22.36
C MET A 272 2.91 -5.69 -23.27
N SER A 273 2.89 -7.01 -23.15
CA SER A 273 3.69 -7.90 -24.01
C SER A 273 2.79 -8.40 -25.15
N VAL A 274 3.28 -8.36 -26.38
CA VAL A 274 2.59 -8.85 -27.57
C VAL A 274 3.49 -9.83 -28.29
N GLN A 275 2.98 -11.04 -28.54
CA GLN A 275 3.73 -12.04 -29.28
C GLN A 275 3.87 -11.61 -30.74
N GLN A 276 5.10 -11.61 -31.27
CA GLN A 276 5.41 -11.33 -32.66
C GLN A 276 6.26 -12.48 -33.23
N GLY A 277 5.62 -13.32 -34.04
CA GLY A 277 6.26 -14.54 -34.55
C GLY A 277 6.67 -15.50 -33.42
N GLY A 278 7.96 -15.81 -33.35
CA GLY A 278 8.55 -16.66 -32.31
C GLY A 278 8.93 -15.93 -31.01
N ASN A 279 8.79 -14.61 -30.95
CA ASN A 279 9.26 -13.75 -29.85
C ASN A 279 8.10 -12.97 -29.21
N ALA A 280 8.42 -12.13 -28.23
CA ALA A 280 7.46 -11.19 -27.64
C ALA A 280 8.11 -9.81 -27.50
N ASP A 281 7.35 -8.78 -27.87
CA ASP A 281 7.77 -7.37 -27.76
C ASP A 281 6.87 -6.62 -26.77
N ILE A 282 7.43 -5.55 -26.21
CA ILE A 282 6.69 -4.60 -25.38
C ILE A 282 6.03 -3.56 -26.29
N VAL A 283 4.74 -3.36 -26.08
CA VAL A 283 3.90 -2.40 -26.81
C VAL A 283 3.17 -1.53 -25.81
N THR A 284 3.05 -0.24 -26.12
CA THR A 284 2.17 0.69 -25.41
C THR A 284 0.87 0.88 -26.20
N VAL A 285 -0.26 0.94 -25.50
CA VAL A 285 -1.59 1.21 -26.06
C VAL A 285 -2.16 2.45 -25.40
N ASP A 286 -2.54 3.45 -26.18
CA ASP A 286 -3.32 4.60 -25.69
C ASP A 286 -4.79 4.20 -25.54
N LEU A 287 -5.36 4.38 -24.35
CA LEU A 287 -6.68 3.84 -24.03
C LEU A 287 -7.83 4.62 -24.68
N GLY A 288 -7.62 5.90 -25.01
CA GLY A 288 -8.63 6.73 -25.67
C GLY A 288 -8.65 6.49 -27.18
N SER A 289 -7.50 6.63 -27.84
CA SER A 289 -7.36 6.48 -29.29
C SER A 289 -7.23 5.04 -29.77
N LYS A 290 -6.88 4.10 -28.87
CA LYS A 290 -6.49 2.71 -29.17
C LYS A 290 -5.22 2.61 -30.03
N ALA A 291 -4.44 3.69 -30.17
CA ALA A 291 -3.19 3.68 -30.89
C ALA A 291 -2.17 2.77 -30.21
N GLN A 292 -1.46 1.97 -31.01
CA GLN A 292 -0.44 1.03 -30.54
C GLN A 292 0.95 1.55 -30.94
N THR A 293 1.91 1.52 -30.01
CA THR A 293 3.28 1.96 -30.24
C THR A 293 4.24 0.89 -29.75
N PRO A 294 5.01 0.23 -30.64
CA PRO A 294 6.08 -0.67 -30.24
C PRO A 294 7.13 0.07 -29.41
N ILE A 295 7.55 -0.53 -28.29
CA ILE A 295 8.58 0.00 -27.39
C ILE A 295 9.87 -0.79 -27.53
N THR A 296 9.77 -2.10 -27.73
CA THR A 296 10.89 -2.96 -28.10
C THR A 296 10.65 -3.57 -29.47
N GLN A 297 11.75 -3.96 -30.12
CA GLN A 297 11.77 -4.70 -31.35
C GLN A 297 12.98 -5.62 -31.33
N GLY A 298 12.82 -6.90 -31.70
CA GLY A 298 13.97 -7.76 -31.92
C GLY A 298 13.71 -9.25 -31.85
N LEU A 299 14.80 -9.98 -31.60
CA LEU A 299 14.79 -11.44 -31.50
C LEU A 299 14.63 -11.95 -30.06
N ALA A 300 14.64 -11.05 -29.08
CA ALA A 300 14.49 -11.39 -27.68
C ALA A 300 13.02 -11.51 -27.28
N ILE A 301 12.75 -12.22 -26.19
CA ILE A 301 11.47 -12.25 -25.51
C ILE A 301 11.47 -11.16 -24.45
N ASP A 302 10.83 -10.04 -24.75
CA ASP A 302 10.65 -8.90 -23.85
C ASP A 302 9.22 -8.90 -23.29
N THR A 303 9.07 -9.09 -21.97
CA THR A 303 7.76 -9.29 -21.33
C THR A 303 7.65 -8.65 -19.94
N SER A 304 6.46 -8.77 -19.33
CA SER A 304 6.16 -8.32 -17.97
C SER A 304 6.61 -6.87 -17.65
N PRO A 305 6.32 -5.89 -18.53
CA PRO A 305 6.70 -4.51 -18.31
C PRO A 305 5.99 -3.91 -17.09
N SER A 306 6.60 -2.95 -16.40
CA SER A 306 6.01 -2.13 -15.35
C SER A 306 6.59 -0.72 -15.37
N TYR A 307 5.72 0.29 -15.34
CA TYR A 307 6.15 1.68 -15.24
C TYR A 307 6.77 2.00 -13.88
N ALA A 308 7.74 2.90 -13.87
CA ALA A 308 8.10 3.70 -12.71
C ALA A 308 6.93 4.62 -12.30
N PRO A 309 6.78 4.97 -11.01
CA PRO A 309 5.65 5.78 -10.54
C PRO A 309 5.61 7.19 -11.13
N ASP A 310 6.73 7.71 -11.62
CA ASP A 310 6.82 9.00 -12.33
C ASP A 310 6.53 8.88 -13.84
N GLY A 311 6.41 7.66 -14.36
CA GLY A 311 6.16 7.35 -15.77
C GLY A 311 7.38 7.53 -16.68
N SER A 312 8.57 7.85 -16.15
CA SER A 312 9.75 8.15 -16.96
C SER A 312 10.45 6.89 -17.49
N GLN A 313 10.30 5.78 -16.78
CA GLN A 313 10.98 4.51 -17.07
C GLN A 313 10.04 3.32 -17.03
N ILE A 314 10.48 2.22 -17.66
CA ILE A 314 9.85 0.90 -17.62
C ILE A 314 10.89 -0.10 -17.13
N VAL A 315 10.52 -0.91 -16.15
CA VAL A 315 11.22 -2.17 -15.82
C VAL A 315 10.54 -3.32 -16.54
N PHE A 316 11.31 -4.28 -17.04
CA PHE A 316 10.76 -5.41 -17.79
C PHE A 316 11.69 -6.62 -17.74
N GLU A 317 11.18 -7.76 -18.17
CA GLU A 317 11.91 -9.02 -18.30
C GLU A 317 12.40 -9.19 -19.74
N SER A 318 13.65 -9.63 -19.92
CA SER A 318 14.23 -9.91 -21.24
C SER A 318 15.23 -11.06 -21.19
N ASP A 319 15.21 -11.91 -22.23
CA ASP A 319 16.19 -12.98 -22.43
C ASP A 319 17.35 -12.62 -23.38
N ARG A 320 17.46 -11.34 -23.80
CA ARG A 320 18.48 -10.87 -24.77
C ARG A 320 19.94 -11.18 -24.37
N GLY A 321 20.19 -11.47 -23.10
CA GLY A 321 21.49 -11.86 -22.56
C GLY A 321 21.69 -13.37 -22.41
N GLY A 322 20.82 -14.19 -23.01
CA GLY A 322 20.83 -15.66 -22.98
C GLY A 322 19.91 -16.30 -21.94
N SER A 323 19.60 -15.61 -20.83
CA SER A 323 18.59 -16.04 -19.85
C SER A 323 17.69 -14.88 -19.46
N GLN A 324 16.48 -15.18 -18.98
CA GLN A 324 15.51 -14.19 -18.49
C GLN A 324 16.07 -13.38 -17.33
N GLN A 325 16.14 -12.07 -17.51
CA GLN A 325 16.69 -11.13 -16.54
C GLN A 325 15.87 -9.84 -16.54
N VAL A 326 16.01 -9.06 -15.48
CA VAL A 326 15.35 -7.78 -15.33
C VAL A 326 16.20 -6.66 -15.96
N TYR A 327 15.54 -5.85 -16.78
CA TYR A 327 16.08 -4.68 -17.45
C TYR A 327 15.25 -3.43 -17.11
N VAL A 328 15.86 -2.26 -17.25
CA VAL A 328 15.19 -0.96 -17.18
C VAL A 328 15.49 -0.19 -18.48
N MET A 329 14.52 0.57 -18.97
CA MET A 329 14.63 1.47 -20.12
C MET A 329 13.82 2.74 -19.89
N GLY A 330 14.02 3.77 -20.72
CA GLY A 330 13.10 4.90 -20.82
C GLY A 330 11.70 4.44 -21.25
N ALA A 331 10.66 5.17 -20.87
CA ALA A 331 9.29 4.83 -21.25
C ALA A 331 9.03 4.85 -22.78
N ASP A 332 9.93 5.49 -23.53
CA ASP A 332 9.97 5.52 -24.99
C ASP A 332 10.79 4.36 -25.62
N GLY A 333 11.34 3.46 -24.80
CA GLY A 333 12.19 2.34 -25.24
C GLY A 333 13.68 2.64 -25.28
N SER A 334 14.09 3.88 -24.98
CA SER A 334 15.50 4.28 -25.03
C SER A 334 16.34 3.65 -23.91
N ASN A 335 17.64 3.47 -24.18
CA ASN A 335 18.66 3.08 -23.20
C ASN A 335 18.34 1.82 -22.36
N PRO A 336 17.95 0.68 -22.97
CA PRO A 336 17.73 -0.55 -22.23
C PRO A 336 19.02 -1.03 -21.55
N ARG A 337 18.97 -1.25 -20.23
CA ARG A 337 20.10 -1.73 -19.43
C ARG A 337 19.67 -2.85 -18.50
N ARG A 338 20.53 -3.87 -18.35
CA ARG A 338 20.33 -4.98 -17.43
C ARG A 338 20.57 -4.52 -15.99
N ILE A 339 19.73 -4.94 -15.05
CA ILE A 339 19.89 -4.60 -13.62
C ILE A 339 19.95 -5.82 -12.69
N SER A 340 19.51 -7.01 -13.13
CA SER A 340 19.69 -8.26 -12.35
C SER A 340 20.84 -9.11 -12.89
N PHE A 341 21.61 -9.75 -12.01
CA PHE A 341 22.78 -10.54 -12.38
C PHE A 341 22.85 -11.87 -11.61
N GLY A 342 23.80 -12.74 -11.96
CA GLY A 342 24.00 -14.04 -11.31
C GLY A 342 23.13 -15.18 -11.87
N GLU A 343 23.28 -16.36 -11.29
CA GLU A 343 22.68 -17.61 -11.78
C GLU A 343 21.15 -17.69 -11.63
N GLY A 344 20.51 -18.36 -12.59
CA GLY A 344 19.05 -18.53 -12.66
C GLY A 344 18.36 -17.40 -13.42
N SER A 345 17.03 -17.43 -13.49
CA SER A 345 16.23 -16.38 -14.13
C SER A 345 15.73 -15.35 -13.11
N ALA A 346 15.45 -14.14 -13.59
CA ALA A 346 14.77 -13.09 -12.87
C ALA A 346 13.62 -12.55 -13.74
N SER A 347 12.39 -12.61 -13.22
CA SER A 347 11.16 -12.44 -13.99
C SER A 347 10.11 -11.62 -13.23
N GLN A 348 9.03 -11.26 -13.93
CA GLN A 348 7.85 -10.58 -13.36
C GLN A 348 8.16 -9.33 -12.50
N PRO A 349 8.97 -8.37 -12.97
CA PRO A 349 9.32 -7.21 -12.17
C PRO A 349 8.11 -6.30 -11.90
N ALA A 350 8.10 -5.67 -10.74
CA ALA A 350 7.13 -4.66 -10.33
C ALA A 350 7.85 -3.48 -9.69
N TRP A 351 7.55 -2.25 -10.14
CA TRP A 351 8.12 -1.05 -9.56
C TRP A 351 7.36 -0.67 -8.27
N SER A 352 8.09 -0.30 -7.23
CA SER A 352 7.51 0.25 -5.99
C SER A 352 6.78 1.56 -6.27
N PRO A 353 5.60 1.81 -5.67
CA PRO A 353 4.92 3.11 -5.79
C PRO A 353 5.74 4.26 -5.20
N ARG A 354 6.76 3.98 -4.37
CA ARG A 354 7.71 4.97 -3.87
C ARG A 354 8.89 5.24 -4.82
N GLY A 355 9.03 4.44 -5.88
CA GLY A 355 10.10 4.57 -6.87
C GLY A 355 11.46 4.02 -6.44
N ASP A 356 11.61 3.62 -5.19
CA ASP A 356 12.88 3.29 -4.54
C ASP A 356 13.34 1.83 -4.71
N LEU A 357 12.41 0.93 -5.07
CA LEU A 357 12.64 -0.51 -5.17
C LEU A 357 11.92 -1.10 -6.39
N ILE A 358 12.45 -2.23 -6.86
CA ILE A 358 11.83 -3.14 -7.82
C ILE A 358 11.72 -4.51 -7.14
N ALA A 359 10.50 -5.05 -7.05
CA ALA A 359 10.27 -6.43 -6.66
C ALA A 359 10.29 -7.33 -7.90
N PHE A 360 10.78 -8.56 -7.77
CA PHE A 360 10.84 -9.52 -8.87
C PHE A 360 10.89 -10.95 -8.35
N THR A 361 10.55 -11.90 -9.22
CA THR A 361 10.70 -13.32 -8.94
C THR A 361 12.09 -13.77 -9.38
N ARG A 362 12.81 -14.48 -8.50
CA ARG A 362 14.06 -15.16 -8.84
C ARG A 362 13.83 -16.66 -8.86
N GLN A 363 14.23 -17.34 -9.93
CA GLN A 363 14.24 -18.80 -9.98
C GLN A 363 15.68 -19.31 -10.03
N ARG A 364 16.04 -20.23 -9.13
CA ARG A 364 17.35 -20.90 -9.09
C ARG A 364 17.16 -22.42 -8.95
N LYS A 365 18.26 -23.18 -9.05
CA LYS A 365 18.24 -24.62 -8.74
C LYS A 365 17.83 -24.79 -7.28
N GLY A 366 16.58 -25.20 -7.04
CA GLY A 366 16.03 -25.42 -5.70
C GLY A 366 14.72 -24.70 -5.39
N GLY A 367 14.29 -23.72 -6.20
CA GLY A 367 13.00 -23.07 -6.00
C GLY A 367 12.92 -21.64 -6.51
N PHE A 368 11.96 -20.91 -5.96
CA PHE A 368 11.61 -19.55 -6.33
C PHE A 368 11.71 -18.63 -5.11
N ALA A 369 12.13 -17.40 -5.35
CA ALA A 369 12.23 -16.37 -4.33
C ALA A 369 11.55 -15.09 -4.80
N ILE A 370 10.94 -14.37 -3.86
CA ILE A 370 10.55 -12.97 -4.07
C ILE A 370 11.71 -12.12 -3.58
N CYS A 371 12.28 -11.32 -4.48
CA CYS A 371 13.40 -10.45 -4.23
C CYS A 371 13.01 -8.99 -4.40
N VAL A 372 13.82 -8.10 -3.84
CA VAL A 372 13.82 -6.67 -4.21
C VAL A 372 15.23 -6.17 -4.44
N MET A 373 15.36 -5.14 -5.27
CA MET A 373 16.59 -4.38 -5.52
C MET A 373 16.27 -2.91 -5.80
N LYS A 374 17.26 -2.02 -5.81
CA LYS A 374 17.08 -0.64 -6.27
C LYS A 374 16.95 -0.57 -7.80
N PRO A 375 16.41 0.52 -8.37
CA PRO A 375 16.31 0.71 -9.83
C PRO A 375 17.63 0.70 -10.61
N ASP A 376 18.76 0.86 -9.92
CA ASP A 376 20.11 0.75 -10.49
C ASP A 376 20.66 -0.69 -10.45
N GLY A 377 19.91 -1.64 -9.89
CA GLY A 377 20.31 -3.04 -9.70
C GLY A 377 21.08 -3.31 -8.39
N SER A 378 21.44 -2.28 -7.63
CA SER A 378 22.16 -2.46 -6.37
C SER A 378 21.25 -2.93 -5.23
N GLY A 379 21.84 -3.59 -4.23
CA GLY A 379 21.14 -3.99 -3.02
C GLY A 379 20.09 -5.09 -3.23
N GLU A 380 20.27 -5.96 -4.23
CA GLU A 380 19.46 -7.18 -4.38
C GLU A 380 19.47 -7.98 -3.08
N ARG A 381 18.27 -8.37 -2.63
CA ARG A 381 18.07 -9.22 -1.45
C ARG A 381 16.76 -9.97 -1.53
N VAL A 382 16.77 -11.16 -0.93
CA VAL A 382 15.60 -12.04 -0.83
C VAL A 382 14.67 -11.53 0.27
N LEU A 383 13.37 -11.48 0.00
CA LEU A 383 12.33 -11.29 1.01
C LEU A 383 11.83 -12.63 1.54
N THR A 384 11.64 -13.61 0.65
CA THR A 384 11.11 -14.92 1.00
C THR A 384 11.36 -15.93 -0.11
N GLU A 385 11.45 -17.21 0.24
CA GLU A 385 11.72 -18.34 -0.66
C GLU A 385 10.62 -19.40 -0.56
N GLY A 386 10.54 -20.31 -1.52
CA GLY A 386 9.55 -21.37 -1.55
C GLY A 386 9.67 -22.25 -2.78
N PHE A 387 8.83 -23.29 -2.83
CA PHE A 387 8.77 -24.19 -3.97
C PHE A 387 8.38 -23.46 -5.26
N HIS A 388 7.37 -22.58 -5.18
CA HIS A 388 6.91 -21.75 -6.28
C HIS A 388 6.28 -20.45 -5.73
N ASN A 389 7.07 -19.39 -5.67
CA ASN A 389 6.64 -18.05 -5.26
C ASN A 389 6.69 -17.12 -6.47
N GLU A 390 5.60 -16.44 -6.80
CA GLU A 390 5.51 -15.63 -8.03
C GLU A 390 4.54 -14.44 -7.93
N SER A 391 4.54 -13.61 -8.99
CA SER A 391 3.67 -12.44 -9.20
C SER A 391 3.70 -11.43 -8.04
N PRO A 392 4.87 -10.85 -7.70
CA PRO A 392 4.95 -9.82 -6.67
C PRO A 392 4.18 -8.54 -7.05
N THR A 393 3.48 -7.95 -6.09
CA THR A 393 2.82 -6.64 -6.19
C THR A 393 3.01 -5.85 -4.91
N PHE A 394 3.29 -4.55 -5.02
CA PHE A 394 3.43 -3.68 -3.84
C PHE A 394 2.08 -3.24 -3.28
N ALA A 395 1.99 -3.11 -1.96
CA ALA A 395 1.00 -2.29 -1.28
C ALA A 395 1.13 -0.82 -1.70
N PRO A 396 0.07 0.01 -1.63
CA PRO A 396 0.08 1.39 -2.13
C PRO A 396 1.12 2.29 -1.44
N ASN A 397 1.54 1.98 -0.21
CA ASN A 397 2.62 2.70 0.49
C ASN A 397 4.03 2.15 0.19
N GLY A 398 4.15 1.07 -0.58
CA GLY A 398 5.40 0.39 -0.90
C GLY A 398 6.04 -0.38 0.26
N GLN A 399 5.36 -0.54 1.41
CA GLN A 399 5.94 -1.19 2.59
C GLN A 399 5.81 -2.72 2.59
N TYR A 400 4.84 -3.26 1.86
CA TYR A 400 4.60 -4.69 1.75
C TYR A 400 4.56 -5.13 0.29
N VAL A 401 4.95 -6.37 0.06
CA VAL A 401 4.81 -7.08 -1.21
C VAL A 401 3.86 -8.26 -1.00
N MET A 402 2.80 -8.33 -1.79
CA MET A 402 1.94 -9.51 -1.90
C MET A 402 2.38 -10.36 -3.08
N PHE A 403 2.28 -11.68 -2.95
CA PHE A 403 2.65 -12.66 -3.95
C PHE A 403 1.79 -13.92 -3.75
N PHE A 404 1.87 -14.89 -4.66
CA PHE A 404 1.30 -16.21 -4.40
C PHE A 404 2.40 -17.25 -4.18
N ARG A 405 2.09 -18.24 -3.35
CA ARG A 405 2.93 -19.42 -3.11
C ARG A 405 2.13 -20.68 -3.44
N ASP A 406 2.66 -21.50 -4.34
CA ASP A 406 2.14 -22.82 -4.67
C ASP A 406 3.07 -23.90 -4.09
N PRO A 407 2.57 -24.80 -3.22
CA PRO A 407 3.38 -25.88 -2.65
C PRO A 407 3.68 -27.02 -3.64
N GLY A 408 3.08 -27.01 -4.83
CA GLY A 408 3.18 -28.08 -5.81
C GLY A 408 2.18 -29.23 -5.56
N GLY A 409 2.37 -30.32 -6.31
CA GLY A 409 1.47 -31.48 -6.26
C GLY A 409 0.05 -31.17 -6.73
N GLN A 410 -0.93 -31.67 -5.98
CA GLN A 410 -2.37 -31.47 -6.20
C GLN A 410 -2.93 -30.25 -5.44
N GLY A 411 -2.07 -29.53 -4.71
CA GLY A 411 -2.43 -28.25 -4.09
C GLY A 411 -2.69 -27.16 -5.13
N GLY A 412 -2.87 -25.94 -4.62
CA GLY A 412 -2.91 -24.75 -5.46
C GLY A 412 -2.38 -23.55 -4.69
N GLY A 413 -2.08 -22.49 -5.43
CA GLY A 413 -1.55 -21.24 -4.89
C GLY A 413 -2.38 -20.69 -3.72
N LYS A 414 -1.70 -20.02 -2.80
CA LYS A 414 -2.31 -19.16 -1.78
C LYS A 414 -1.60 -17.82 -1.76
N LEU A 415 -2.32 -16.77 -1.37
CA LEU A 415 -1.73 -15.43 -1.26
C LEU A 415 -0.96 -15.28 0.04
N TYR A 416 0.18 -14.61 -0.04
CA TYR A 416 1.02 -14.24 1.10
C TYR A 416 1.43 -12.78 0.94
N MET A 417 1.69 -12.12 2.06
CA MET A 417 2.31 -10.80 2.07
C MET A 417 3.54 -10.82 2.97
N VAL A 418 4.57 -10.07 2.55
CA VAL A 418 5.82 -9.89 3.29
C VAL A 418 6.19 -8.41 3.31
N ASP A 419 6.71 -7.91 4.43
CA ASP A 419 7.21 -6.53 4.49
C ASP A 419 8.53 -6.37 3.72
N ILE A 420 8.89 -5.15 3.34
CA ILE A 420 10.13 -4.89 2.59
C ILE A 420 11.40 -5.30 3.35
N THR A 421 11.35 -5.60 4.65
CA THR A 421 12.50 -6.11 5.40
C THR A 421 12.63 -7.65 5.36
N GLY A 422 11.58 -8.36 4.92
CA GLY A 422 11.53 -9.83 4.91
C GLY A 422 11.24 -10.45 6.29
N LYS A 423 10.88 -9.65 7.30
CA LYS A 423 10.73 -10.12 8.69
C LYS A 423 9.29 -10.38 9.09
N VAL A 424 8.34 -9.70 8.44
CA VAL A 424 6.92 -9.85 8.70
C VAL A 424 6.28 -10.52 7.49
N GLU A 425 6.06 -11.83 7.57
CA GLU A 425 5.40 -12.61 6.52
C GLU A 425 4.17 -13.34 7.07
N HIS A 426 3.03 -13.19 6.40
CA HIS A 426 1.79 -13.85 6.78
C HIS A 426 0.95 -14.26 5.54
N PRO A 427 0.17 -15.36 5.64
CA PRO A 427 -0.82 -15.70 4.63
C PRO A 427 -1.96 -14.67 4.59
N VAL A 428 -2.49 -14.42 3.40
CA VAL A 428 -3.67 -13.57 3.18
C VAL A 428 -4.88 -14.47 2.95
N PRO A 429 -5.98 -14.33 3.73
CA PRO A 429 -7.14 -15.21 3.60
C PRO A 429 -7.79 -15.11 2.21
N THR A 430 -8.05 -16.25 1.59
CA THR A 430 -8.80 -16.36 0.32
C THR A 430 -9.81 -17.53 0.41
N PRO A 431 -10.96 -17.46 -0.29
CA PRO A 431 -11.97 -18.52 -0.22
C PRO A 431 -11.49 -19.87 -0.76
N SER A 432 -10.70 -19.86 -1.83
CA SER A 432 -10.13 -21.06 -2.45
C SER A 432 -8.63 -20.87 -2.72
N TYR A 433 -8.05 -21.63 -3.64
CA TYR A 433 -6.72 -21.31 -4.14
C TYR A 433 -6.73 -19.94 -4.81
N ALA A 434 -5.57 -19.28 -4.81
CA ALA A 434 -5.42 -17.93 -5.30
C ALA A 434 -4.04 -17.69 -5.87
N SER A 435 -3.99 -16.98 -6.98
CA SER A 435 -2.77 -16.63 -7.70
C SER A 435 -2.85 -15.20 -8.25
N ASP A 436 -1.74 -14.72 -8.79
CA ASP A 436 -1.62 -13.45 -9.52
C ASP A 436 -2.26 -12.23 -8.82
N PRO A 437 -1.85 -11.88 -7.59
CA PRO A 437 -2.42 -10.72 -6.91
C PRO A 437 -2.03 -9.40 -7.58
N THR A 438 -2.89 -8.41 -7.45
CA THR A 438 -2.59 -6.99 -7.67
C THR A 438 -3.21 -6.17 -6.57
N TRP A 439 -2.44 -5.22 -6.04
CA TRP A 439 -2.93 -4.28 -5.04
C TRP A 439 -3.58 -3.08 -5.73
N SER A 440 -4.68 -2.58 -5.16
CA SER A 440 -5.27 -1.31 -5.57
C SER A 440 -4.48 -0.12 -4.99
N PRO A 441 -4.64 1.08 -5.57
CA PRO A 441 -4.39 2.33 -4.85
C PRO A 441 -5.24 2.42 -3.57
N LEU A 442 -4.94 3.42 -2.75
CA LEU A 442 -5.82 3.78 -1.63
C LEU A 442 -7.20 4.16 -2.14
N LEU A 443 -8.24 3.76 -1.41
CA LEU A 443 -9.61 4.14 -1.73
C LEU A 443 -9.93 5.56 -1.21
N ALA A 444 -9.17 6.05 -0.22
CA ALA A 444 -9.26 7.40 0.30
C ALA A 444 -8.43 8.38 -0.56
N GLY A 445 -8.98 9.55 -0.86
CA GLY A 445 -8.37 10.53 -1.79
C GLY A 445 -9.03 10.60 -3.16
N ARG A 446 -10.22 10.01 -3.29
CA ARG A 446 -11.12 10.15 -4.43
C ARG A 446 -12.48 10.62 -3.95
#